data_AF-F2L6X1-F1
#
_entry.id   AF-F2L6X1-F1
#
_cell.length_a   1.000
_cell.length_b   1.000
_cell.length_c   1.000
_cell.angle_alpha   90.00
_cell.angle_beta   90.00
_cell.angle_gamma   90.00
#
_symmetry.space_group_name_H-M   'P 1'
#
loop_
_entity.id
_entity.type
_entity.pdbx_description
1 polymer ?
#
loop_
_entity_poly.entity_id
_entity_poly.type
_entity_poly.pdbx_seq_one_letter_code
_entity_poly.pdbx_strand_id
1 'polypeptide(L)'
;MAPRSPRRAPTSTTSPPTTASTRKSAAQRAPGMSVPEKVERLFATVKPAGGLGREYTHPEIAERAAAAGYAISPSYVWQLRHNPEKRPTMRSLEALAAAFEVPVAYFLDDDAATALRDDLALLAALRDPAVRDLAIRAYGLSAETVAALATFADRAREWEGLGPPSLTDAPTDLG
;
A
#
# COMPACT_ATOMS: atom_id res chain seq x y z
N MET A 1 -27.27 26.17 -71.02
CA MET A 1 -27.07 27.64 -70.96
C MET A 1 -27.21 28.06 -69.49
N ALA A 2 -26.09 28.32 -68.81
CA ALA A 2 -26.07 28.92 -67.47
C ALA A 2 -26.35 30.44 -67.59
N PRO A 3 -26.65 31.16 -66.49
CA PRO A 3 -25.53 31.85 -65.83
C PRO A 3 -25.65 32.13 -64.31
N ARG A 4 -24.48 32.05 -63.66
CA ARG A 4 -23.86 33.03 -62.74
C ARG A 4 -24.44 33.27 -61.33
N SER A 5 -23.66 32.83 -60.34
CA SER A 5 -23.46 33.46 -59.01
C SER A 5 -23.01 34.94 -59.16
N PRO A 6 -23.14 35.86 -58.17
CA PRO A 6 -22.41 35.84 -56.87
C PRO A 6 -23.30 36.42 -55.70
N ARG A 7 -22.93 36.51 -54.41
CA ARG A 7 -21.80 37.21 -53.79
C ARG A 7 -21.84 36.97 -52.26
N ARG A 8 -20.68 36.69 -51.67
CA ARG A 8 -20.39 36.71 -50.21
C ARG A 8 -20.44 38.14 -49.64
N ALA A 9 -20.66 38.30 -48.33
CA ALA A 9 -19.67 38.79 -47.33
C ALA A 9 -20.34 38.85 -45.90
N PRO A 10 -19.65 39.30 -44.83
CA PRO A 10 -19.10 38.49 -43.74
C PRO A 10 -19.80 38.77 -42.39
N THR A 11 -19.56 38.04 -41.29
CA THR A 11 -18.60 38.48 -40.25
C THR A 11 -18.32 37.36 -39.23
N SER A 12 -17.02 37.14 -38.99
CA SER A 12 -16.33 36.89 -37.71
C SER A 12 -17.09 36.14 -36.59
N THR A 13 -16.61 34.95 -36.23
CA THR A 13 -15.68 34.74 -35.10
C THR A 13 -16.40 34.69 -33.76
N THR A 14 -16.53 33.49 -33.19
CA THR A 14 -16.05 33.16 -31.84
C THR A 14 -15.97 31.62 -31.77
N SER A 15 -14.76 31.10 -31.60
CA SER A 15 -14.47 29.68 -31.34
C SER A 15 -14.87 29.29 -29.89
N PRO A 16 -14.60 28.06 -29.42
CA PRO A 16 -15.59 27.06 -29.04
C PRO A 16 -15.75 26.93 -27.51
N PRO A 17 -16.56 25.98 -27.03
CA PRO A 17 -16.07 25.15 -25.93
C PRO A 17 -15.75 23.73 -26.40
N THR A 18 -14.44 23.48 -26.38
CA THR A 18 -13.74 22.24 -26.10
C THR A 18 -14.48 21.31 -25.12
N THR A 19 -14.21 20.01 -25.29
CA THR A 19 -14.42 18.86 -24.38
C THR A 19 -15.68 18.00 -24.58
N ALA A 20 -15.62 17.14 -25.59
CA ALA A 20 -16.21 15.80 -25.50
C ALA A 20 -15.17 14.75 -25.93
N SER A 21 -14.01 14.75 -25.28
CA SER A 21 -13.03 13.67 -25.38
C SER A 21 -12.49 13.35 -23.99
N THR A 22 -13.32 12.71 -23.17
CA THR A 22 -12.85 11.88 -22.04
C THR A 22 -13.97 10.92 -21.64
N ARG A 23 -14.16 9.85 -22.43
CA ARG A 23 -14.88 8.64 -21.99
C ARG A 23 -13.99 7.41 -21.99
N LYS A 24 -12.66 7.61 -21.87
CA LYS A 24 -11.65 6.54 -21.96
C LYS A 24 -10.45 6.75 -21.01
N SER A 25 -10.70 7.12 -19.75
CA SER A 25 -9.65 7.15 -18.71
C SER A 25 -10.10 6.67 -17.32
N ALA A 26 -11.22 5.94 -17.21
CA ALA A 26 -11.65 5.33 -15.94
C ALA A 26 -11.37 3.82 -15.85
N ALA A 27 -10.84 3.21 -16.92
CA ALA A 27 -10.60 1.78 -17.00
C ALA A 27 -9.10 1.50 -17.11
N GLN A 28 -8.41 1.52 -15.96
CA GLN A 28 -7.15 0.80 -15.63
C GLN A 28 -6.37 1.56 -14.53
N ARG A 29 -6.97 1.70 -13.34
CA ARG A 29 -6.17 1.49 -12.12
C ARG A 29 -6.20 -0.02 -11.89
N ALA A 30 -5.04 -0.65 -11.73
CA ALA A 30 -4.98 -2.04 -11.28
C ALA A 30 -5.89 -2.19 -10.03
N PRO A 31 -6.65 -3.28 -9.87
CA PRO A 31 -7.49 -3.43 -8.70
C PRO A 31 -6.57 -3.42 -7.47
N GLY A 32 -6.67 -2.37 -6.66
CA GLY A 32 -6.08 -2.36 -5.34
C GLY A 32 -6.61 -3.53 -4.52
N MET A 33 -5.83 -3.98 -3.55
CA MET A 33 -6.22 -5.12 -2.73
C MET A 33 -7.59 -4.89 -2.09
N SER A 34 -8.44 -5.90 -2.22
CA SER A 34 -9.71 -5.96 -1.52
C SER A 34 -9.50 -6.03 0.00
N VAL A 35 -10.55 -5.67 0.76
CA VAL A 35 -10.50 -5.72 2.23
C VAL A 35 -10.15 -7.13 2.75
N PRO A 36 -10.73 -8.23 2.22
CA PRO A 36 -10.31 -9.58 2.61
C PRO A 36 -8.83 -9.84 2.40
N GLU A 37 -8.25 -9.45 1.27
CA GLU A 37 -6.83 -9.61 0.99
C GLU A 37 -5.95 -8.78 1.93
N LYS A 38 -6.39 -7.55 2.25
CA LYS A 38 -5.73 -6.69 3.24
C LYS A 38 -5.77 -7.30 4.64
N VAL A 39 -6.89 -7.92 5.03
CA VAL A 39 -7.06 -8.62 6.31
C VAL A 39 -6.20 -9.89 6.35
N GLU A 40 -6.24 -10.72 5.31
CA GLU A 40 -5.42 -11.93 5.18
C GLU A 40 -3.94 -11.61 5.37
N ARG A 41 -3.48 -10.54 4.72
CA ARG A 41 -2.10 -10.07 4.85
C ARG A 41 -1.74 -9.71 6.29
N LEU A 42 -2.62 -9.03 7.02
CA LEU A 42 -2.36 -8.67 8.42
C LEU A 42 -2.25 -9.91 9.32
N PHE A 43 -3.05 -10.95 9.08
CA PHE A 43 -2.90 -12.24 9.76
C PHE A 43 -1.56 -12.92 9.42
N ALA A 44 -1.13 -12.82 8.16
CA ALA A 44 0.13 -13.39 7.70
C ALA A 44 1.37 -12.65 8.25
N THR A 45 1.31 -11.32 8.42
CA THR A 45 2.48 -10.50 8.80
C THR A 45 2.55 -10.15 10.29
N VAL A 46 1.42 -9.86 10.93
CA VAL A 46 1.37 -9.46 12.34
C VAL A 46 1.18 -10.71 13.19
N LYS A 47 2.21 -11.09 13.95
CA LYS A 47 2.23 -12.30 14.78
C LYS A 47 2.12 -11.97 16.28
N PRO A 48 1.53 -12.85 17.10
CA PRO A 48 1.56 -12.77 18.55
C PRO A 48 2.98 -12.86 19.09
N ALA A 49 3.32 -11.94 19.99
CA ALA A 49 4.59 -11.99 20.71
C ALA A 49 4.67 -13.29 21.53
N GLY A 50 5.75 -14.05 21.35
CA GLY A 50 5.98 -15.31 22.05
C GLY A 50 5.28 -16.54 21.46
N GLY A 51 4.50 -16.40 20.37
CA GLY A 51 3.81 -17.52 19.73
C GLY A 51 4.47 -18.00 18.45
N LEU A 52 5.61 -18.72 18.53
CA LEU A 52 6.25 -19.56 17.49
C LEU A 52 5.92 -19.27 15.99
N GLY A 53 5.81 -18.01 15.57
CA GLY A 53 5.36 -17.62 14.22
C GLY A 53 3.90 -17.93 13.85
N ARG A 54 3.03 -18.37 14.77
CA ARG A 54 1.61 -18.70 14.47
C ARG A 54 0.78 -17.45 14.17
N GLU A 55 -0.26 -17.58 13.36
CA GLU A 55 -1.24 -16.50 13.16
C GLU A 55 -2.05 -16.20 14.44
N TYR A 56 -2.57 -14.98 14.52
CA TYR A 56 -3.67 -14.69 15.45
C TYR A 56 -4.90 -15.51 15.06
N THR A 57 -5.61 -15.98 16.07
CA THR A 57 -6.95 -16.54 15.88
C THR A 57 -7.99 -15.43 15.82
N HIS A 58 -9.13 -15.69 15.20
CA HIS A 58 -10.23 -14.71 15.14
C HIS A 58 -10.71 -14.25 16.54
N PRO A 59 -10.82 -15.12 17.57
CA PRO A 59 -11.10 -14.70 18.94
C PRO A 59 -10.04 -13.76 19.53
N GLU A 60 -8.75 -14.05 19.33
CA GLU A 60 -7.67 -13.19 19.83
C GLU A 60 -7.72 -11.79 19.21
N ILE A 61 -8.07 -11.68 17.91
CA ILE A 61 -8.28 -10.36 17.28
C ILE A 61 -9.47 -9.62 17.89
N ALA A 62 -10.56 -10.32 18.16
CA ALA A 62 -11.73 -9.71 18.81
C ALA A 62 -11.39 -9.22 20.23
N GLU A 63 -10.62 -9.99 21.00
CA GLU A 63 -10.14 -9.60 22.33
C GLU A 63 -9.20 -8.40 22.29
N ARG A 64 -8.27 -8.36 21.33
CA ARG A 64 -7.37 -7.19 21.14
C ARG A 64 -8.14 -5.95 20.73
N ALA A 65 -9.13 -6.07 19.84
CA ALA A 65 -10.01 -4.96 19.50
C ALA A 65 -10.77 -4.45 20.75
N ALA A 66 -11.28 -5.37 21.58
CA ALA A 66 -11.99 -5.02 22.81
C ALA A 66 -11.10 -4.32 23.83
N ALA A 67 -9.85 -4.76 23.98
CA ALA A 67 -8.85 -4.10 24.82
C ALA A 67 -8.54 -2.68 24.34
N ALA A 68 -8.65 -2.42 23.03
CA ALA A 68 -8.52 -1.10 22.42
C ALA A 68 -9.84 -0.28 22.40
N GLY A 69 -10.91 -0.77 23.02
CA GLY A 69 -12.20 -0.06 23.12
C GLY A 69 -13.17 -0.28 21.95
N TYR A 70 -12.91 -1.26 21.07
CA TYR A 70 -13.74 -1.58 19.91
C TYR A 70 -14.42 -2.94 20.06
N ALA A 71 -15.67 -3.04 19.59
CA ALA A 71 -16.40 -4.31 19.58
C ALA A 71 -16.46 -4.90 18.17
N ILE A 72 -15.92 -6.11 18.00
CA ILE A 72 -16.06 -6.92 16.79
C ILE A 72 -16.16 -8.40 17.17
N SER A 73 -17.07 -9.16 16.55
CA SER A 73 -17.23 -10.57 16.88
C SER A 73 -16.24 -11.44 16.09
N PRO A 74 -15.75 -12.57 16.64
CA PRO A 74 -14.84 -13.47 15.94
C PRO A 74 -15.41 -13.96 14.59
N SER A 75 -16.71 -14.26 14.55
CA SER A 75 -17.41 -14.66 13.32
C SER A 75 -17.43 -13.55 12.27
N TYR A 76 -17.50 -12.28 12.70
CA TYR A 76 -17.45 -11.14 11.78
C TYR A 76 -16.04 -10.91 11.23
N VAL A 77 -14.99 -11.12 12.03
CA VAL A 77 -13.60 -11.13 11.55
C VAL A 77 -13.40 -12.21 10.48
N TRP A 78 -13.91 -13.42 10.72
CA TRP A 78 -13.88 -14.49 9.72
C TRP A 78 -14.60 -14.11 8.42
N GLN A 79 -15.77 -13.48 8.51
CA GLN A 79 -16.51 -12.99 7.34
C GLN A 79 -15.71 -11.94 6.57
N LEU A 80 -15.07 -10.99 7.26
CA LEU A 80 -14.25 -9.97 6.60
C LEU A 80 -12.99 -10.56 5.93
N ARG A 81 -12.47 -11.67 6.44
CA ARG A 81 -11.30 -12.38 5.88
C ARG A 81 -11.66 -13.24 4.66
N HIS A 82 -12.84 -13.87 4.62
CA HIS A 82 -13.16 -14.89 3.61
C HIS A 82 -14.31 -14.53 2.66
N ASN A 83 -15.10 -13.48 2.96
CA ASN A 83 -16.26 -13.11 2.16
C ASN A 83 -16.02 -11.75 1.45
N PRO A 84 -15.66 -11.75 0.17
CA PRO A 84 -15.41 -10.52 -0.59
C PRO A 84 -16.65 -9.67 -0.87
N GLU A 85 -17.85 -10.27 -0.80
CA GLU A 85 -19.10 -9.52 -0.93
C GLU A 85 -19.49 -8.81 0.37
N LYS A 86 -18.84 -9.16 1.49
CA LYS A 86 -19.12 -8.54 2.78
C LYS A 86 -18.63 -7.11 2.78
N ARG A 87 -19.57 -6.17 2.93
CA ARG A 87 -19.27 -4.74 3.06
C ARG A 87 -18.84 -4.44 4.51
N PRO A 88 -17.59 -4.05 4.76
CA PRO A 88 -17.16 -3.62 6.09
C PRO A 88 -17.78 -2.28 6.44
N THR A 89 -18.09 -2.09 7.72
CA THR A 89 -18.44 -0.77 8.26
C THR A 89 -17.17 -0.07 8.73
N MET A 90 -17.17 1.27 8.79
CA MET A 90 -16.02 2.02 9.30
C MET A 90 -15.59 1.55 10.69
N ARG A 91 -16.57 1.32 11.58
CA ARG A 91 -16.34 0.79 12.94
C ARG A 91 -15.63 -0.57 12.95
N SER A 92 -15.95 -1.45 12.01
CA SER A 92 -15.27 -2.74 11.91
C SER A 92 -13.84 -2.62 11.36
N LEU A 93 -13.58 -1.64 10.49
CA LEU A 93 -12.22 -1.36 10.02
C LEU A 93 -11.38 -0.72 11.12
N GLU A 94 -11.95 0.20 11.90
CA GLU A 94 -11.29 0.77 13.09
C GLU A 94 -10.95 -0.31 14.13
N ALA A 95 -11.88 -1.24 14.38
CA ALA A 95 -11.65 -2.36 15.29
C ALA A 95 -10.50 -3.27 14.83
N LEU A 96 -10.45 -3.61 13.54
CA LEU A 96 -9.36 -4.38 12.96
C LEU A 96 -8.04 -3.61 12.99
N ALA A 97 -8.06 -2.33 12.63
CA ALA A 97 -6.91 -1.46 12.65
C ALA A 97 -6.29 -1.37 14.05
N ALA A 98 -7.12 -1.17 15.07
CA ALA A 98 -6.70 -1.14 16.46
C ALA A 98 -6.14 -2.49 16.93
N ALA A 99 -6.81 -3.60 16.58
CA ALA A 99 -6.36 -4.94 16.96
C ALA A 99 -5.02 -5.34 16.32
N PHE A 100 -4.77 -4.89 15.08
CA PHE A 100 -3.51 -5.14 14.36
C PHE A 100 -2.47 -4.03 14.56
N GLU A 101 -2.80 -2.99 15.33
CA GLU A 101 -1.96 -1.81 15.57
C GLU A 101 -1.51 -1.11 14.28
N VAL A 102 -2.41 -1.03 13.30
CA VAL A 102 -2.20 -0.32 12.03
C VAL A 102 -3.14 0.89 11.91
N PRO A 103 -2.79 1.93 11.15
CA PRO A 103 -3.71 3.02 10.83
C PRO A 103 -4.93 2.52 10.05
N VAL A 104 -6.13 3.01 10.38
CA VAL A 104 -7.38 2.67 9.66
C VAL A 104 -7.31 3.00 8.16
N ALA A 105 -6.50 3.99 7.78
CA ALA A 105 -6.24 4.39 6.39
C ALA A 105 -5.73 3.23 5.51
N TYR A 106 -5.08 2.21 6.10
CA TYR A 106 -4.65 0.99 5.39
C TYR A 106 -5.80 0.32 4.63
N PHE A 107 -7.00 0.30 5.21
CA PHE A 107 -8.18 -0.30 4.60
C PHE A 107 -8.89 0.61 3.59
N LEU A 108 -8.64 1.92 3.64
CA LEU A 108 -9.40 2.94 2.91
C LEU A 108 -8.68 3.45 1.66
N ASP A 109 -7.35 3.43 1.65
CA ASP A 109 -6.55 4.02 0.58
C ASP A 109 -5.38 3.10 0.20
N ASP A 110 -5.18 2.88 -1.10
CA ASP A 110 -4.09 2.04 -1.61
C ASP A 110 -2.74 2.76 -1.56
N ASP A 111 -2.75 4.10 -1.50
CA ASP A 111 -1.54 4.91 -1.37
C ASP A 111 -1.05 4.97 0.10
N ALA A 112 -1.96 5.10 1.08
CA ALA A 112 -1.62 4.98 2.50
C ALA A 112 -1.19 3.55 2.89
N ALA A 113 -1.77 2.54 2.24
CA ALA A 113 -1.32 1.16 2.37
C ALA A 113 0.06 0.89 1.75
N THR A 114 0.57 1.79 0.92
CA THR A 114 1.93 1.73 0.34
C THR A 114 2.92 2.43 1.25
N ALA A 115 2.63 3.64 1.76
CA ALA A 115 3.48 4.30 2.76
C ALA A 115 3.63 3.46 4.05
N LEU A 116 2.55 2.85 4.54
CA LEU A 116 2.61 1.93 5.68
C LEU A 116 3.40 0.65 5.39
N ARG A 117 3.39 0.17 4.14
CA ARG A 117 4.18 -0.99 3.70
C ARG A 117 5.67 -0.66 3.75
N ASP A 118 6.04 0.52 3.30
CA ASP A 118 7.42 1.00 3.30
C ASP A 118 7.93 1.19 4.74
N ASP A 119 7.09 1.72 5.63
CA ASP A 119 7.41 1.88 7.06
C ASP A 119 7.58 0.53 7.77
N LEU A 120 6.70 -0.44 7.53
CA LEU A 120 6.79 -1.77 8.15
C LEU A 120 8.00 -2.57 7.65
N ALA A 121 8.30 -2.47 6.35
CA ALA A 121 9.47 -3.08 5.77
C ALA A 121 10.78 -2.48 6.29
N LEU A 122 10.81 -1.16 6.46
CA LEU A 122 11.93 -0.47 7.10
C LEU A 122 12.11 -0.94 8.55
N LEU A 123 11.02 -1.05 9.32
CA LEU A 123 11.07 -1.59 10.68
C LEU A 123 11.55 -3.05 10.71
N ALA A 124 11.20 -3.86 9.71
CA ALA A 124 11.70 -5.22 9.58
C ALA A 124 13.20 -5.24 9.26
N ALA A 125 13.66 -4.42 8.31
CA ALA A 125 15.08 -4.30 7.95
C ALA A 125 15.94 -3.82 9.12
N LEU A 126 15.45 -2.86 9.91
CA LEU A 126 16.14 -2.35 11.10
C LEU A 126 16.20 -3.34 12.28
N ARG A 127 15.55 -4.51 12.19
CA ARG A 127 15.75 -5.61 13.16
C ARG A 127 17.08 -6.32 12.96
N ASP A 128 17.64 -6.29 11.75
CA ASP A 128 18.98 -6.82 11.49
C ASP A 128 20.04 -5.93 12.19
N PRO A 129 20.86 -6.50 13.10
CA PRO A 129 21.89 -5.75 13.82
C PRO A 129 22.93 -5.09 12.90
N ALA A 130 23.30 -5.71 11.77
CA ALA A 130 24.28 -5.18 10.83
C ALA A 130 23.71 -4.00 10.04
N VAL A 131 22.45 -4.09 9.59
CA VAL A 131 21.74 -2.99 8.93
C VAL A 131 21.55 -1.82 9.89
N ARG A 132 21.21 -2.11 11.16
CA ARG A 132 21.08 -1.09 12.21
C ARG A 132 22.40 -0.38 12.50
N ASP A 133 23.51 -1.11 12.63
CA ASP A 133 24.83 -0.51 12.87
C ASP A 133 25.25 0.42 11.72
N LEU A 134 25.00 0.01 10.47
CA LEU A 134 25.24 0.84 9.30
C LEU A 134 24.40 2.13 9.32
N ALA A 135 23.11 2.03 9.68
CA ALA A 135 22.22 3.19 9.77
C ALA A 135 22.70 4.20 10.82
N ILE A 136 23.18 3.73 11.98
CA ILE A 136 23.74 4.59 13.04
C ILE A 136 25.00 5.32 12.54
N ARG A 137 25.89 4.64 11.81
CA ARG A 137 27.12 5.25 11.26
C ARG A 137 26.83 6.24 10.13
N ALA A 138 25.78 6.01 9.36
CA ALA A 138 25.35 6.90 8.29
C ALA A 138 24.65 8.17 8.83
N TYR A 139 24.20 8.16 10.09
CA TYR A 139 23.52 9.29 10.70
C TYR A 139 24.42 10.52 10.81
N GLY A 140 24.00 11.62 10.19
CA GLY A 140 24.76 12.88 10.14
C GLY A 140 25.68 13.06 8.94
N LEU A 141 25.75 12.07 8.03
CA LEU A 141 26.42 12.24 6.74
C LEU A 141 25.64 13.20 5.83
N SER A 142 26.35 13.81 4.87
CA SER A 142 25.70 14.63 3.84
C SER A 142 24.82 13.77 2.93
N ALA A 143 23.81 14.39 2.31
CA ALA A 143 22.94 13.72 1.36
C ALA A 143 23.70 13.10 0.18
N GLU A 144 24.77 13.76 -0.28
CA GLU A 144 25.65 13.25 -1.33
C GLU A 144 26.37 11.96 -0.90
N THR A 145 26.91 11.93 0.32
CA THR A 145 27.58 10.73 0.84
C THR A 145 26.61 9.58 1.07
N VAL A 146 25.39 9.87 1.54
CA VAL A 146 24.33 8.85 1.69
C VAL A 146 23.93 8.28 0.32
N ALA A 147 23.82 9.12 -0.72
CA ALA A 147 23.55 8.65 -2.08
C ALA A 147 24.68 7.78 -2.65
N ALA A 148 25.94 8.11 -2.33
CA ALA A 148 27.09 7.28 -2.71
C ALA A 148 27.06 5.91 -2.01
N LEU A 149 26.72 5.86 -0.72
CA LEU A 149 26.54 4.60 0.02
C LEU A 149 25.41 3.74 -0.56
N ALA A 150 24.28 4.37 -0.92
CA ALA A 150 23.17 3.67 -1.57
C ALA A 150 23.60 3.06 -2.92
N THR A 151 24.35 3.82 -3.73
CA THR A 151 24.89 3.33 -5.01
C THR A 151 25.83 2.14 -4.81
N PHE A 152 26.67 2.17 -3.77
CA PHE A 152 27.53 1.03 -3.43
C PHE A 152 26.72 -0.20 -3.03
N ALA A 153 25.67 -0.02 -2.21
CA ALA A 153 24.79 -1.11 -1.81
C ALA A 153 24.06 -1.73 -3.02
N ASP A 154 23.58 -0.91 -3.97
CA ASP A 154 22.95 -1.41 -5.20
C ASP A 154 23.93 -2.27 -6.02
N ARG A 155 25.19 -1.86 -6.13
CA ARG A 155 26.24 -2.63 -6.83
C ARG A 155 26.57 -3.94 -6.13
N ALA A 156 26.63 -3.95 -4.80
CA ALA A 156 26.84 -5.18 -4.04
C ALA A 156 25.68 -6.17 -4.26
N ARG A 157 24.43 -5.67 -4.26
CA ARG A 157 23.24 -6.49 -4.55
C ARG A 157 23.24 -7.07 -5.96
N GLU A 158 23.70 -6.31 -6.96
CA GLU A 158 23.88 -6.82 -8.33
C GLU A 158 24.86 -7.99 -8.37
N TRP A 159 25.98 -7.91 -7.64
CA TRP A 159 26.98 -8.99 -7.57
C TRP A 159 26.47 -10.23 -6.82
N GLU A 160 25.61 -10.03 -5.82
CA GLU A 160 24.97 -11.12 -5.08
C GLU A 160 23.71 -11.67 -5.77
N GLY A 161 23.28 -11.07 -6.88
CA GLY A 161 22.08 -11.48 -7.63
C GLY A 161 20.75 -11.14 -6.92
N LEU A 162 20.76 -10.21 -5.96
CA LEU A 162 19.61 -9.88 -5.10
C LEU A 162 18.62 -8.88 -5.72
N GLY A 163 18.88 -8.36 -6.93
CA GLY A 163 18.03 -7.35 -7.58
C GLY A 163 17.93 -6.03 -6.79
N PRO A 164 17.07 -5.08 -7.20
CA PRO A 164 16.89 -3.82 -6.48
C PRO A 164 16.40 -4.08 -5.05
N PRO A 165 16.67 -3.17 -4.08
CA PRO A 165 16.15 -3.31 -2.73
C PRO A 165 14.61 -3.30 -2.74
N SER A 166 14.03 -4.48 -2.70
CA SER A 166 12.60 -4.69 -2.52
C SER A 166 12.30 -4.77 -1.03
N LEU A 167 11.77 -3.67 -0.47
CA LEU A 167 11.18 -3.64 0.87
C LEU A 167 9.98 -4.60 1.02
N THR A 168 9.56 -5.28 -0.04
CA THR A 168 8.46 -6.25 -0.03
C THR A 168 8.95 -7.70 0.18
N ASP A 169 10.24 -7.97 0.01
CA ASP A 169 10.78 -9.32 0.15
C ASP A 169 11.27 -9.53 1.59
N ALA A 170 10.46 -10.21 2.39
CA ALA A 170 10.96 -10.92 3.55
C ALA A 170 12.08 -11.87 3.09
N PRO A 171 13.19 -11.99 3.85
CA PRO A 171 14.29 -12.86 3.47
C PRO A 171 13.78 -14.29 3.33
N THR A 172 13.69 -14.75 2.09
CA THR A 172 13.45 -16.15 1.74
C THR A 172 14.81 -16.79 1.59
N ASP A 173 15.46 -17.08 2.73
CA ASP A 173 16.42 -18.17 2.81
C ASP A 173 16.75 -18.47 4.28
N LEU A 174 16.21 -19.59 4.76
CA LEU A 174 16.77 -20.35 5.86
C LEU A 174 17.00 -21.76 5.31
N GLY A 175 18.16 -21.93 4.67
CA GLY A 175 18.83 -23.22 4.56
C GLY A 175 19.64 -23.54 5.81
#